data_AF-A0A7J4V218-F1
#
_entry.id   AF-A0A7J4V218-F1
#
_cell.length_a   1.000
_cell.length_b   1.000
_cell.length_c   1.000
_cell.angle_alpha   90.00
_cell.angle_beta   90.00
_cell.angle_gamma   90.00
#
_symmetry.space_group_name_H-M   'P 1'
#
loop_
_entity.id
_entity.type
_entity.pdbx_description
1 polymer ?
#
loop_
_entity_poly.entity_id
_entity_poly.type
_entity_poly.pdbx_seq_one_letter_code
_entity_poly.pdbx_strand_id
1 'polypeptide(L)'
;MGTPGQPGSRMCVQCGKTIAPDANVCPYCGHDYRVQAGPPAKKKTVMPVIGGILILVGGVLSLVAGIGLVASVGALDSLMIVDVEGVDMLEDLMTACGVIFIILGLIGVLGGVFAIMRKHFGLAILGGVFALAGWFIPALIGLILVGVSKDEFE
;
A
#
# COMPACT_ATOMS: atom_id res chain seq x y z
N MET A 1 -36.28 -5.70 -53.71
CA MET A 1 -36.15 -4.68 -52.65
C MET A 1 -36.48 -5.38 -51.34
N GLY A 2 -35.47 -5.88 -50.63
CA GLY A 2 -35.66 -6.62 -49.37
C GLY A 2 -36.06 -5.67 -48.26
N THR A 3 -37.16 -5.96 -47.57
CA THR A 3 -37.62 -5.25 -46.38
C THR A 3 -36.56 -5.32 -45.28
N PRO A 4 -36.14 -4.18 -44.70
CA PRO A 4 -35.23 -4.21 -43.56
C PRO A 4 -35.92 -4.93 -42.40
N GLY A 5 -35.24 -5.93 -41.84
CA GLY A 5 -35.74 -6.79 -40.76
C GLY A 5 -36.32 -5.95 -39.63
N GLN A 6 -37.60 -6.18 -39.34
CA GLN A 6 -38.38 -5.42 -38.37
C GLN A 6 -37.72 -5.58 -36.99
N PRO A 7 -37.15 -4.52 -36.39
CA PRO A 7 -36.52 -4.62 -35.10
C PRO A 7 -37.61 -4.96 -34.07
N GLY A 8 -37.46 -6.10 -33.38
CA GLY A 8 -38.47 -6.62 -32.46
C GLY A 8 -38.85 -5.59 -31.39
N SER A 9 -40.13 -5.43 -31.10
CA SER A 9 -40.58 -4.50 -30.04
C SER A 9 -40.31 -5.08 -28.65
N ARG A 10 -39.97 -4.22 -27.69
CA ARG A 10 -39.84 -4.58 -26.26
C ARG A 10 -40.89 -3.85 -25.43
N MET A 11 -41.24 -4.38 -24.27
CA MET A 11 -42.16 -3.72 -23.34
C MET A 11 -41.40 -2.80 -22.38
N CYS A 12 -42.00 -1.64 -22.08
CA CYS A 12 -41.51 -0.74 -21.03
C CYS A 12 -41.76 -1.34 -19.65
N VAL A 13 -40.74 -1.43 -18.80
CA VAL A 13 -40.84 -2.02 -17.44
C VAL A 13 -41.67 -1.17 -16.46
N GLN A 14 -41.83 0.12 -16.74
CA GLN A 14 -42.55 1.04 -15.85
C GLN A 14 -44.00 1.27 -16.25
N CYS A 15 -44.31 1.34 -17.55
CA CYS A 15 -45.69 1.62 -18.02
C CYS A 15 -46.33 0.51 -18.85
N GLY A 16 -45.61 -0.59 -19.14
CA GLY A 16 -46.12 -1.75 -19.87
C GLY A 16 -46.35 -1.55 -21.37
N LYS A 17 -46.16 -0.34 -21.92
CA LYS A 17 -46.36 -0.07 -23.36
C LYS A 17 -45.22 -0.63 -24.20
N THR A 18 -45.55 -1.03 -25.43
CA THR A 18 -44.57 -1.46 -26.43
C THR A 18 -43.75 -0.27 -26.92
N ILE A 19 -42.43 -0.41 -26.89
CA ILE A 19 -41.45 0.58 -27.33
C ILE A 19 -40.48 -0.06 -28.34
N ALA A 20 -39.83 0.78 -29.14
CA ALA A 20 -38.76 0.34 -30.03
C ALA A 20 -37.61 -0.26 -29.20
N PRO A 21 -36.93 -1.31 -29.70
CA PRO A 21 -35.88 -2.00 -28.94
C PRO A 21 -34.69 -1.09 -28.64
N ASP A 22 -34.41 -0.13 -29.52
CA ASP A 22 -33.35 0.89 -29.45
C ASP A 22 -33.80 2.20 -28.75
N ALA A 23 -35.04 2.28 -28.26
CA ALA A 23 -35.52 3.45 -27.55
C ALA A 23 -34.80 3.62 -26.20
N ASN A 24 -33.97 4.66 -26.11
CA ASN A 24 -33.28 5.06 -24.87
C ASN A 24 -34.23 5.69 -23.85
N VAL A 25 -35.34 6.30 -24.28
CA VAL A 25 -36.36 6.88 -23.39
C VAL A 25 -37.74 6.41 -23.83
N CYS A 26 -38.57 6.01 -22.89
CA CYS A 26 -39.96 5.68 -23.20
C CYS A 26 -40.75 6.95 -23.59
N PRO A 27 -41.32 7.04 -24.81
CA PRO A 27 -42.06 8.23 -25.25
C PRO A 27 -43.39 8.44 -24.51
N TYR A 28 -43.89 7.42 -23.80
CA TYR A 28 -45.17 7.49 -23.11
C TYR A 28 -45.08 7.86 -21.63
N CYS A 29 -44.01 7.49 -20.94
CA CYS A 29 -43.86 7.72 -19.50
C CYS A 29 -42.56 8.44 -19.11
N GLY A 30 -41.65 8.67 -20.07
CA GLY A 30 -40.38 9.35 -19.80
C GLY A 30 -39.33 8.51 -19.08
N HIS A 31 -39.56 7.21 -18.86
CA HIS A 31 -38.57 6.34 -18.23
C HIS A 31 -37.31 6.24 -19.10
N ASP A 32 -36.17 6.67 -18.54
CA ASP A 32 -34.86 6.68 -19.20
C ASP A 32 -34.14 5.34 -18.97
N TYR A 33 -33.82 4.66 -20.06
CA TYR A 33 -33.07 3.39 -20.12
C TYR A 33 -31.59 3.61 -20.41
N ARG A 34 -31.11 4.85 -20.51
CA ARG A 34 -29.69 5.12 -20.59
C ARG A 34 -29.04 4.58 -19.32
N VAL A 35 -28.11 3.65 -19.51
CA VAL A 35 -27.23 3.22 -18.44
C VAL A 35 -26.50 4.47 -17.97
N GLN A 36 -26.84 4.97 -16.78
CA GLN A 36 -26.05 6.00 -16.13
C GLN A 36 -24.65 5.41 -16.02
N ALA A 37 -23.69 6.01 -16.71
CA ALA A 37 -22.31 5.57 -16.64
C ALA A 37 -21.93 5.58 -15.17
N GLY A 38 -21.68 4.39 -14.61
CA GLY A 38 -21.19 4.26 -13.24
C GLY A 38 -19.91 5.07 -13.09
N PRO A 39 -19.57 5.50 -11.85
CA PRO A 39 -18.34 6.24 -11.62
C PRO A 39 -17.14 5.48 -12.21
N PRO A 40 -16.18 6.18 -12.83
CA PRO A 40 -15.05 5.53 -13.49
C PRO A 40 -14.31 4.65 -12.49
N ALA A 41 -14.07 3.39 -12.86
CA ALA A 41 -13.34 2.45 -12.03
C ALA A 41 -11.95 3.01 -11.70
N LYS A 42 -11.66 3.17 -10.41
CA LYS A 42 -10.37 3.66 -9.89
C LYS A 42 -9.24 2.78 -10.44
N LYS A 43 -8.37 3.34 -11.30
CA LYS A 43 -7.26 2.59 -11.90
C LYS A 43 -6.34 2.09 -10.78
N LYS A 44 -6.19 0.78 -10.66
CA LYS A 44 -5.18 0.16 -9.80
C LYS A 44 -3.86 0.12 -10.56
N THR A 45 -2.94 1.03 -10.27
CA THR A 45 -1.58 1.05 -10.79
C THR A 45 -0.64 0.24 -9.89
N VAL A 46 0.49 -0.23 -10.41
CA VAL A 46 1.50 -0.99 -9.62
C VAL A 46 2.45 -0.09 -8.84
N MET A 47 2.33 1.23 -9.01
CA MET A 47 3.22 2.24 -8.42
C MET A 47 3.28 2.18 -6.88
N PRO A 48 2.16 2.07 -6.13
CA PRO A 48 2.20 1.94 -4.68
C PRO A 48 2.72 0.57 -4.22
N VAL A 49 2.58 -0.48 -5.05
CA VAL A 49 3.07 -1.82 -4.72
C VAL A 49 4.60 -1.84 -4.75
N ILE A 50 5.20 -1.24 -5.79
CA ILE A 50 6.66 -1.11 -5.88
C ILE A 50 7.20 -0.27 -4.73
N GLY A 51 6.55 0.86 -4.43
CA GLY A 51 6.94 1.71 -3.30
C GLY A 51 6.84 0.99 -1.95
N GLY A 52 5.76 0.22 -1.74
CA GLY A 52 5.57 -0.59 -0.54
C GLY A 52 6.61 -1.68 -0.37
N ILE A 53 6.99 -2.40 -1.44
CA ILE A 53 8.05 -3.42 -1.39
C ILE A 53 9.40 -2.79 -1.03
N LEU A 54 9.74 -1.62 -1.59
CA LEU A 54 11.00 -0.93 -1.26
C LEU A 54 11.08 -0.53 0.22
N ILE A 55 9.97 -0.02 0.78
CA ILE A 55 9.87 0.30 2.21
C ILE A 55 9.96 -0.97 3.06
N LEU A 56 9.31 -2.05 2.64
CA LEU A 56 9.28 -3.33 3.36
C LEU A 56 10.68 -3.96 3.41
N VAL A 57 11.41 -3.97 2.30
CA VAL A 57 12.81 -4.41 2.24
C VAL A 57 13.69 -3.54 3.15
N GLY A 58 13.51 -2.21 3.12
CA GLY A 58 14.22 -1.30 4.02
C GLY A 58 13.94 -1.60 5.50
N GLY A 59 12.69 -1.82 5.87
CA GLY A 59 12.27 -2.17 7.23
C GLY A 59 12.86 -3.51 7.69
N VAL A 60 12.85 -4.53 6.83
CA VAL A 60 13.44 -5.84 7.13
C VAL A 60 14.96 -5.73 7.32
N LEU A 61 15.65 -4.97 6.47
CA LEU A 61 17.09 -4.75 6.61
C LEU A 61 17.44 -4.04 7.93
N SER A 62 16.68 -3.00 8.31
CA SER A 62 16.82 -2.35 9.63
C SER A 62 16.64 -3.34 10.78
N LEU A 63 15.66 -4.24 10.66
CA LEU A 63 15.34 -5.22 11.68
C LEU A 63 16.47 -6.26 11.82
N VAL A 64 17.00 -6.75 10.70
CA VAL A 64 18.17 -7.65 10.68
C VAL A 64 19.41 -6.97 11.23
N ALA A 65 19.65 -5.69 10.89
CA ALA A 65 20.77 -4.92 11.42
C ALA A 65 20.65 -4.73 12.94
N GLY A 66 19.46 -4.39 13.45
CA GLY A 66 19.21 -4.27 14.89
C GLY A 66 19.41 -5.58 15.64
N ILE A 67 18.90 -6.70 15.12
CA ILE A 67 19.12 -8.03 15.70
C ILE A 67 20.61 -8.38 15.67
N GLY A 68 21.30 -8.16 14.55
CA GLY A 68 22.73 -8.45 14.41
C GLY A 68 23.58 -7.66 15.40
N LEU A 69 23.21 -6.40 15.65
CA LEU A 69 23.90 -5.53 16.60
C LEU A 69 23.73 -6.03 18.04
N VAL A 70 22.51 -6.35 18.47
CA VAL A 70 22.24 -6.95 19.80
C VAL A 70 22.91 -8.32 19.96
N ALA A 71 22.85 -9.16 18.92
CA ALA A 71 23.45 -10.49 18.96
C ALA A 71 24.98 -10.43 19.03
N SER A 72 25.61 -9.44 18.41
CA SER A 72 27.07 -9.26 18.45
C SER A 72 27.57 -8.92 19.85
N VAL A 73 26.82 -8.12 20.61
CA VAL A 73 27.10 -7.80 22.02
C VAL A 73 26.97 -9.07 22.88
N GLY A 74 25.83 -9.77 22.81
CA GLY A 74 25.65 -11.01 23.59
C GLY A 74 26.65 -12.14 23.24
N ALA A 75 27.12 -12.20 21.98
CA ALA A 75 28.14 -13.15 21.57
C ALA A 75 29.53 -12.80 22.11
N LEU A 76 29.85 -11.51 22.26
CA LEU A 76 31.12 -11.03 22.85
C LEU A 76 31.16 -11.28 24.36
N ASP A 77 30.06 -11.01 25.06
CA ASP A 77 29.86 -11.33 26.49
C ASP A 77 30.05 -12.84 26.75
N SER A 78 29.39 -13.68 25.94
CA SER A 78 29.49 -15.15 26.02
C SER A 78 30.91 -15.71 25.81
N LEU A 79 31.80 -14.95 25.18
CA LEU A 79 33.17 -15.37 24.82
C LEU A 79 34.22 -14.93 25.87
N MET A 80 33.82 -14.25 26.96
CA MET A 80 34.72 -13.77 28.04
C MET A 80 35.93 -12.94 27.55
N ILE A 81 35.80 -12.19 26.45
CA ILE A 81 36.89 -11.32 25.93
C ILE A 81 36.81 -9.90 26.51
N VAL A 82 35.70 -9.53 27.16
CA VAL A 82 35.30 -8.12 27.40
C VAL A 82 35.13 -7.79 28.90
N ASP A 83 35.70 -8.59 29.82
CA ASP A 83 35.82 -8.25 31.25
C ASP A 83 36.91 -7.17 31.49
N VAL A 84 36.75 -6.00 30.86
CA VAL A 84 37.59 -4.82 31.10
C VAL A 84 36.66 -3.74 31.65
N GLU A 85 36.88 -3.27 32.88
CA GLU A 85 36.05 -2.29 33.63
C GLU A 85 35.81 -0.91 32.95
N GLY A 86 36.02 -0.78 31.63
CA GLY A 86 35.84 0.43 30.84
C GLY A 86 34.87 0.34 29.66
N VAL A 87 34.23 -0.81 29.40
CA VAL A 87 33.38 -1.02 28.21
C VAL A 87 31.90 -1.27 28.49
N ASP A 88 31.47 -1.34 29.75
CA ASP A 88 30.06 -1.52 30.14
C ASP A 88 29.15 -0.43 29.53
N MET A 89 29.63 0.82 29.53
CA MET A 89 28.94 1.96 28.90
C MET A 89 28.76 1.80 27.38
N LEU A 90 29.68 1.09 26.71
CA LEU A 90 29.62 0.86 25.28
C LEU A 90 28.65 -0.28 24.93
N GLU A 91 28.59 -1.34 25.75
CA GLU A 91 27.59 -2.40 25.62
C GLU A 91 26.16 -1.90 25.81
N ASP A 92 25.93 -1.10 26.86
CA ASP A 92 24.63 -0.50 27.11
C ASP A 92 24.19 0.40 25.95
N LEU A 93 25.10 1.21 25.41
CA LEU A 93 24.84 2.08 24.26
C LEU A 93 24.55 1.29 22.99
N MET A 94 25.33 0.25 22.69
CA MET A 94 25.10 -0.60 21.53
C MET A 94 23.78 -1.35 21.65
N THR A 95 23.49 -1.94 22.82
CA THR A 95 22.24 -2.65 23.06
C THR A 95 21.04 -1.73 22.94
N ALA A 96 21.10 -0.53 23.53
CA ALA A 96 20.05 0.49 23.39
C ALA A 96 19.83 0.90 21.92
N CYS A 97 20.91 1.15 21.17
CA CYS A 97 20.82 1.44 19.73
C CYS A 97 20.17 0.28 18.96
N GLY A 98 20.56 -0.96 19.24
CA GLY A 98 20.02 -2.16 18.60
C GLY A 98 18.51 -2.32 18.83
N VAL A 99 18.05 -2.12 20.07
CA VAL A 99 16.62 -2.16 20.41
C VAL A 99 15.84 -1.06 19.67
N ILE A 100 16.38 0.16 19.57
CA ILE A 100 15.76 1.25 18.82
C ILE A 100 15.62 0.88 17.34
N PHE A 101 16.66 0.34 16.71
CA PHE A 101 16.62 -0.11 15.31
C PHE A 101 15.59 -1.23 15.07
N ILE A 102 15.40 -2.14 16.04
CA ILE A 102 14.37 -3.19 15.97
C ILE A 102 12.97 -2.56 15.98
N ILE A 103 12.70 -1.61 16.88
CA ILE A 103 11.40 -0.94 16.97
C ILE A 103 11.11 -0.18 15.66
N LEU A 104 12.09 0.57 15.15
CA LEU A 104 11.97 1.28 13.87
C LEU A 104 11.75 0.32 12.70
N GLY A 105 12.45 -0.82 12.69
CA GLY A 105 12.26 -1.89 11.71
C GLY A 105 10.84 -2.45 11.71
N LEU A 106 10.27 -2.72 12.89
CA LEU A 106 8.89 -3.22 13.02
C LEU A 106 7.87 -2.21 12.48
N ILE A 107 8.00 -0.93 12.82
CA ILE A 107 7.13 0.13 12.30
C ILE A 107 7.28 0.26 10.78
N GLY A 108 8.52 0.15 10.27
CA GLY A 108 8.81 0.15 8.83
C GLY A 108 8.17 -1.02 8.09
N VAL A 109 8.22 -2.23 8.66
CA VAL A 109 7.57 -3.43 8.09
C VAL A 109 6.05 -3.26 8.06
N LEU A 110 5.44 -2.79 9.16
CA LEU A 110 4.01 -2.49 9.20
C LEU A 110 3.63 -1.43 8.15
N GLY A 111 4.42 -0.36 8.02
CA GLY A 111 4.22 0.65 6.98
C GLY A 111 4.33 0.10 5.57
N GLY A 112 5.30 -0.78 5.30
CA GLY A 112 5.47 -1.44 4.00
C GLY A 112 4.29 -2.36 3.65
N VAL A 113 3.80 -3.14 4.62
CA VAL A 113 2.61 -3.99 4.42
C VAL A 113 1.37 -3.13 4.15
N PHE A 114 1.17 -2.04 4.89
CA PHE A 114 0.05 -1.11 4.66
C PHE A 114 0.16 -0.36 3.32
N ALA A 115 1.38 -0.07 2.85
CA ALA A 115 1.61 0.50 1.53
C ALA A 115 1.17 -0.44 0.40
N ILE A 116 1.41 -1.76 0.56
CA ILE A 116 0.97 -2.79 -0.41
C ILE A 116 -0.54 -2.98 -0.35
N MET A 117 -1.12 -3.01 0.86
CA MET A 117 -2.54 -3.26 1.08
C MET A 117 -3.45 -2.07 0.73
N ARG A 118 -2.89 -0.87 0.50
CA ARG A 118 -3.61 0.37 0.14
C ARG A 118 -4.71 0.80 1.11
N LYS A 119 -4.69 0.32 2.36
CA LYS A 119 -5.80 0.50 3.30
C LYS A 119 -5.68 1.73 4.21
N HIS A 120 -4.49 2.31 4.41
CA HIS A 120 -4.32 3.53 5.21
C HIS A 120 -3.06 4.31 4.78
N PHE A 121 -3.21 5.42 4.08
CA PHE A 121 -2.10 6.22 3.54
C PHE A 121 -1.18 6.81 4.62
N GLY A 122 -1.75 7.31 5.73
CA GLY A 122 -0.96 7.94 6.79
C GLY A 122 0.01 6.97 7.49
N LEU A 123 -0.42 5.73 7.69
CA LEU A 123 0.41 4.71 8.34
C LEU A 123 1.54 4.22 7.42
N ALA A 124 1.28 4.19 6.10
CA ALA A 124 2.28 3.88 5.09
C ALA A 124 3.38 4.95 5.01
N ILE A 125 3.01 6.24 5.03
CA ILE A 125 4.00 7.33 5.09
C ILE A 125 4.79 7.29 6.40
N LEU A 126 4.11 7.12 7.53
CA LEU A 126 4.77 7.08 8.83
C LEU A 126 5.82 5.97 8.87
N GLY A 127 5.46 4.75 8.45
CA GLY A 127 6.42 3.64 8.40
C GLY A 127 7.51 3.83 7.33
N GLY A 128 7.21 4.47 6.21
CA GLY A 128 8.22 4.83 5.20
C GLY A 128 9.25 5.85 5.70
N VAL A 129 8.81 6.84 6.50
CA VAL A 129 9.71 7.80 7.15
C VAL A 129 10.60 7.10 8.17
N PHE A 130 10.07 6.18 8.97
CA PHE A 130 10.88 5.40 9.90
C PHE A 130 11.81 4.40 9.22
N ALA A 131 11.44 3.88 8.03
CA ALA A 131 12.31 3.03 7.22
C ALA A 131 13.53 3.77 6.64
N LEU A 132 13.49 5.12 6.54
CA LEU A 132 14.66 5.92 6.12
C LEU A 132 15.84 5.77 7.08
N ALA A 133 15.60 5.44 8.35
CA ALA A 133 16.66 5.28 9.34
C ALA A 133 17.62 4.12 9.03
N GLY A 134 17.18 3.12 8.26
CA GLY A 134 18.03 1.99 7.87
C GLY A 134 18.79 2.21 6.57
N TRP A 135 18.04 2.33 5.47
CA TRP A 135 18.62 2.41 4.14
C TRP A 135 18.01 3.59 3.38
N PHE A 136 18.74 4.70 3.37
CA PHE A 136 18.24 6.00 2.92
C PHE A 136 17.75 6.02 1.46
N ILE A 137 18.48 5.39 0.54
CA ILE A 137 18.24 5.53 -0.92
C ILE A 137 16.93 4.87 -1.43
N PRO A 138 16.67 3.56 -1.24
CA PRO A 138 15.46 2.89 -1.69
C PRO A 138 14.24 3.29 -0.85
N ALA A 139 14.43 3.62 0.43
CA ALA A 139 13.35 4.10 1.28
C ALA A 139 12.81 5.46 0.79
N LEU A 140 13.69 6.37 0.32
CA LEU A 140 13.27 7.65 -0.25
C LEU A 140 12.48 7.47 -1.55
N ILE A 141 12.96 6.61 -2.46
CA ILE A 141 12.26 6.30 -3.72
C ILE A 141 10.90 5.66 -3.43
N GLY A 142 10.86 4.71 -2.49
CA GLY A 142 9.63 4.05 -2.07
C GLY A 142 8.64 5.02 -1.43
N LEU A 143 9.12 5.92 -0.58
CA LEU A 143 8.29 6.95 0.07
C LEU A 143 7.70 7.94 -0.94
N ILE A 144 8.48 8.39 -1.93
CA ILE A 144 8.00 9.28 -2.99
C ILE A 144 6.94 8.57 -3.85
N LEU A 145 7.18 7.32 -4.25
CA LEU A 145 6.22 6.52 -5.03
C LEU A 145 4.89 6.32 -4.28
N VAL A 146 4.97 6.01 -2.99
CA VAL A 146 3.79 5.93 -2.12
C VAL A 146 3.08 7.28 -2.05
N GLY A 147 3.81 8.37 -1.85
CA GLY A 147 3.27 9.73 -1.78
C GLY A 147 2.53 10.17 -3.05
N VAL A 148 3.07 9.88 -4.23
CA VAL A 148 2.42 10.15 -5.53
C VAL A 148 1.16 9.30 -5.70
N SER A 149 1.15 8.09 -5.15
CA SER A 149 0.03 7.16 -5.27
C SER A 149 -1.10 7.42 -4.26
N LYS A 150 -1.13 8.59 -3.58
CA LYS A 150 -2.13 8.92 -2.54
C LYS A 150 -3.57 8.68 -2.99
N ASP A 151 -3.85 8.93 -4.27
CA ASP A 151 -5.18 8.83 -4.84
C ASP A 151 -5.62 7.37 -5.00
N GLU A 152 -4.72 6.40 -4.88
CA GLU A 152 -5.00 4.96 -4.95
C GLU A 152 -5.34 4.32 -3.61
N PHE A 153 -5.00 4.97 -2.50
CA PHE A 153 -5.32 4.49 -1.16
C PHE A 153 -6.81 4.68 -0.86
N GLU A 154 -7.37 3.73 -0.11
CA GLU A 154 -8.72 3.77 0.45
C GLU A 154 -8.72 4.31 1.88
#